data_AF-A0A5B6YHY4-F1
#
_entry.id   AF-A0A5B6YHY4-F1
#
_cell.length_a   1.000
_cell.length_b   1.000
_cell.length_c   1.000
_cell.angle_alpha   90.00
_cell.angle_beta   90.00
_cell.angle_gamma   90.00
#
_symmetry.space_group_name_H-M   'P 1'
#
loop_
_entity.id
_entity.type
_entity.pdbx_description
1 polymer ?
#
loop_
_entity_poly.entity_id
_entity_poly.type
_entity_poly.pdbx_seq_one_letter_code
_entity_poly.pdbx_strand_id
1 'polypeptide(L)'
;LAASGVEHEELLKIAEPLLSDLPSVPRPEQPKSVYVGGDYRCQADSGITHFALAFEAPGGWLKEKEAMALTVLQMLMGGGGSFSAGGPGKGMYSRLYLRVLNEYHQIQSFSAFNS
;
A
#
# COMPACT_ATOMS: atom_id res chain seq x y z
N LEU A 1 3.21 22.60 1.74
CA LEU A 1 2.68 22.46 3.10
C LEU A 1 1.25 21.95 3.01
N ALA A 2 0.80 21.10 3.93
CA ALA A 2 -0.58 20.60 3.96
C ALA A 2 -1.13 20.76 5.39
N ALA A 3 -2.37 21.24 5.52
CA ALA A 3 -3.05 21.40 6.80
C ALA A 3 -4.53 20.99 6.64
N SER A 4 -5.14 20.53 7.74
CA SER A 4 -6.55 20.14 7.79
C SER A 4 -7.21 20.84 8.97
N GLY A 5 -8.38 21.43 8.75
CA GLY A 5 -9.12 22.17 9.80
C GLY A 5 -8.50 23.52 10.16
N VAL A 6 -7.70 24.12 9.28
CA VAL A 6 -7.08 25.44 9.45
C VAL A 6 -7.51 26.34 8.30
N GLU A 7 -7.86 27.59 8.60
CA GLU A 7 -8.19 28.58 7.58
C GLU A 7 -6.97 28.87 6.70
N HIS A 8 -7.19 28.95 5.39
CA HIS A 8 -6.12 29.09 4.42
C HIS A 8 -5.28 30.36 4.67
N GLU A 9 -5.95 31.47 5.01
CA GLU A 9 -5.30 32.75 5.29
C GLU A 9 -4.41 32.70 6.54
N GLU A 10 -4.80 31.96 7.58
CA GLU A 10 -3.96 31.78 8.76
C GLU A 10 -2.72 30.93 8.45
N LEU A 11 -2.91 29.90 7.62
CA LEU A 11 -1.82 29.05 7.16
C LEU A 11 -0.79 29.85 6.35
N LEU A 12 -1.26 30.71 5.43
CA LEU A 12 -0.40 31.52 4.59
C LEU A 12 0.41 32.53 5.40
N LYS A 13 -0.20 33.22 6.36
CA LYS A 13 0.49 34.19 7.25
C LYS A 13 1.73 33.61 7.93
N ILE A 14 1.71 32.30 8.22
CA ILE A 14 2.83 31.60 8.85
C ILE A 14 3.77 31.01 7.79
N ALA A 15 3.23 30.36 6.75
CA ALA A 15 4.02 29.61 5.79
C ALA A 15 4.82 30.52 4.84
N GLU A 16 4.25 31.65 4.40
CA GLU A 16 4.86 32.56 3.45
C GLU A 16 6.20 33.13 3.95
N PRO A 17 6.32 33.73 5.15
CA PRO A 17 7.62 34.24 5.63
C PRO A 17 8.65 33.14 5.89
N LEU A 18 8.25 31.86 5.97
CA LEU A 18 9.15 30.73 6.24
C LEU A 18 9.63 29.99 4.97
N LEU A 19 8.95 30.18 3.85
CA LEU A 19 9.18 29.40 2.62
C LEU A 19 9.41 30.27 1.38
N SER A 20 9.11 31.58 1.44
CA SER A 20 9.22 32.49 0.30
C SER A 20 10.66 32.76 -0.14
N ASP A 21 11.64 32.53 0.72
CA ASP A 21 13.07 32.72 0.47
C ASP A 21 13.75 31.49 -0.16
N LEU A 22 13.01 30.40 -0.38
CA LEU A 22 13.53 29.21 -1.04
C LEU A 22 13.93 29.50 -2.50
N PRO A 23 15.09 29.01 -2.95
CA PRO A 23 15.54 29.24 -4.31
C PRO A 23 14.63 28.52 -5.31
N SER A 24 14.25 29.23 -6.38
CA SER A 24 13.53 28.63 -7.52
C SER A 24 14.50 27.82 -8.37
N VAL A 25 14.55 26.51 -8.12
CA VAL A 25 15.41 25.56 -8.84
C VAL A 25 14.55 24.75 -9.83
N PRO A 26 15.02 24.53 -11.07
CA PRO A 26 14.32 23.66 -12.02
C PRO A 26 14.09 22.26 -11.44
N ARG A 27 12.93 21.68 -11.72
CA ARG A 27 12.62 20.33 -11.25
C ARG A 27 13.56 19.32 -11.96
N PRO A 28 14.26 18.46 -11.21
CA PRO A 28 15.06 17.41 -11.83
C PRO A 28 14.16 16.41 -12.56
N GLU A 29 14.68 15.84 -13.65
CA GLU A 29 14.00 14.75 -14.34
C GLU A 29 13.88 13.53 -13.43
N GLN A 30 12.72 12.88 -13.48
CA GLN A 30 12.49 11.67 -12.70
C GLN A 30 13.21 10.48 -13.35
N PRO A 31 13.98 9.69 -12.58
CA PRO A 31 14.63 8.51 -13.12
C PRO A 31 13.59 7.47 -13.56
N LYS A 32 13.82 6.85 -14.71
CA LYS A 32 12.97 5.76 -15.20
C LYS A 32 13.35 4.46 -14.50
N SER A 33 12.36 3.80 -13.90
CA SER A 33 12.47 2.44 -13.40
C SER A 33 11.75 1.48 -14.34
N VAL A 34 12.31 0.30 -14.58
CA VAL A 34 11.73 -0.73 -15.45
C VAL A 34 11.63 -2.01 -14.66
N TYR A 35 10.42 -2.58 -14.58
CA TYR A 35 10.21 -3.88 -13.97
C TYR A 35 10.83 -4.98 -14.83
N VAL A 36 11.68 -5.81 -14.22
CA VAL A 36 12.35 -6.95 -14.87
C VAL A 36 12.07 -8.28 -14.17
N GLY A 37 11.27 -8.27 -13.10
CA GLY A 37 11.10 -9.41 -12.20
C GLY A 37 12.34 -9.72 -11.36
N GLY A 38 12.31 -10.84 -10.65
CA GLY A 38 13.42 -11.30 -9.82
C GLY A 38 12.98 -12.27 -8.73
N ASP A 39 13.97 -12.89 -8.08
CA ASP A 39 13.81 -13.71 -6.89
C ASP A 39 14.81 -13.23 -5.83
N TYR A 40 14.34 -13.08 -4.60
CA TYR A 40 15.17 -12.71 -3.46
C TYR A 40 14.84 -13.64 -2.28
N ARG A 41 15.89 -14.27 -1.74
CA ARG A 41 15.77 -15.20 -0.61
C ARG A 41 16.75 -14.81 0.46
N CYS A 42 16.27 -14.74 1.69
CA CYS A 42 17.07 -14.47 2.87
C CYS A 42 16.73 -15.51 3.94
N GLN A 43 17.74 -16.21 4.43
CA GLN A 43 17.57 -17.13 5.56
C GLN A 43 17.60 -16.32 6.86
N ALA A 44 16.64 -16.59 7.73
CA ALA A 44 16.57 -16.03 9.07
C ALA A 44 16.35 -17.15 10.09
N ASP A 45 16.78 -16.94 11.33
CA ASP A 45 16.51 -17.85 12.44
C ASP A 45 15.09 -17.60 12.98
N SER A 46 14.09 -17.92 12.15
CA SER A 46 12.66 -17.81 12.50
C SER A 46 11.98 -19.18 12.38
N GLY A 47 11.10 -19.49 13.33
CA GLY A 47 10.28 -20.71 13.31
C GLY A 47 9.18 -20.73 12.24
N ILE A 48 9.08 -19.67 11.43
CA ILE A 48 8.09 -19.52 10.36
C ILE A 48 8.76 -18.97 9.10
N THR A 49 8.22 -19.33 7.93
CA THR A 49 8.69 -18.84 6.64
C THR A 49 7.73 -17.81 6.08
N HIS A 50 8.26 -16.69 5.62
CA HIS A 50 7.51 -15.65 4.94
C HIS A 50 7.91 -15.61 3.47
N PHE A 51 6.92 -15.40 2.59
CA PHE A 51 7.17 -15.10 1.19
C PHE A 51 6.13 -14.10 0.70
N ALA A 52 6.51 -13.31 -0.31
CA ALA A 52 5.63 -12.38 -0.99
C ALA A 52 5.82 -12.54 -2.49
N LEU A 53 4.72 -12.52 -3.23
CA LEU A 53 4.72 -12.52 -4.68
C LEU A 53 4.11 -11.19 -5.14
N ALA A 54 4.79 -10.53 -6.06
CA ALA A 54 4.37 -9.25 -6.60
C ALA A 54 4.42 -9.28 -8.13
N PHE A 55 3.56 -8.46 -8.74
CA PHE A 55 3.46 -8.29 -10.18
C PHE A 55 3.49 -6.81 -10.51
N GLU A 56 4.00 -6.47 -11.68
CA GLU A 56 3.85 -5.12 -12.20
C GLU A 56 2.39 -4.85 -12.52
N ALA A 57 1.91 -3.69 -12.06
CA ALA A 57 0.62 -3.18 -12.44
C ALA A 57 0.81 -1.94 -13.34
N PRO A 58 0.20 -1.91 -14.53
CA PRO A 58 0.36 -0.80 -15.45
C PRO A 58 -0.33 0.47 -14.91
N GLY A 59 0.14 1.63 -15.38
CA GLY A 59 -0.60 2.89 -15.29
C GLY A 59 -0.27 3.81 -14.12
N GLY A 60 0.16 3.25 -12.98
CA GLY A 60 0.46 4.02 -11.77
C GLY A 60 -0.67 4.97 -11.36
N TRP A 61 -0.33 6.01 -10.59
CA TRP A 61 -1.31 6.98 -10.09
C TRP A 61 -1.90 7.90 -11.16
N LEU A 62 -1.23 8.04 -12.32
CA LEU A 62 -1.72 8.88 -13.41
C LEU A 62 -2.89 8.24 -14.16
N LYS A 63 -2.99 6.90 -14.15
CA LYS A 63 -4.13 6.19 -14.71
C LYS A 63 -5.10 5.79 -13.60
N GLU A 64 -5.87 6.77 -13.16
CA GLU A 64 -6.81 6.66 -12.04
C GLU A 64 -7.71 5.40 -12.12
N LYS A 65 -8.26 5.09 -13.30
CA LYS A 65 -9.12 3.91 -13.47
C LYS A 65 -8.39 2.59 -13.19
N GLU A 66 -7.13 2.47 -13.62
CA GLU A 66 -6.30 1.27 -13.37
C GLU A 66 -5.94 1.20 -11.88
N ALA A 67 -5.56 2.32 -11.27
CA ALA A 67 -5.28 2.40 -9.82
C ALA A 67 -6.52 2.03 -8.97
N MET A 68 -7.70 2.55 -9.31
CA MET A 68 -8.94 2.23 -8.58
C MET A 68 -9.33 0.76 -8.75
N ALA A 69 -9.14 0.18 -9.94
CA ALA A 69 -9.38 -1.24 -10.16
C ALA A 69 -8.44 -2.11 -9.30
N LEU A 70 -7.16 -1.73 -9.14
CA LEU A 70 -6.23 -2.42 -8.25
C LEU A 70 -6.65 -2.32 -6.78
N THR A 71 -7.14 -1.16 -6.33
CA THR A 71 -7.65 -0.98 -4.96
C THR A 71 -8.87 -1.85 -4.69
N VAL A 72 -9.81 -1.92 -5.65
CA VAL A 72 -10.98 -2.82 -5.55
C VAL A 72 -10.54 -4.29 -5.54
N LEU A 73 -9.58 -4.66 -6.39
CA LEU A 73 -9.04 -6.01 -6.43
C LEU A 73 -8.37 -6.40 -5.10
N GLN A 74 -7.57 -5.50 -4.52
CA GLN A 74 -6.95 -5.70 -3.21
C GLN A 74 -8.02 -5.95 -2.14
N MET A 75 -9.07 -5.11 -2.08
CA MET A 75 -10.15 -5.27 -1.11
C MET A 75 -10.92 -6.58 -1.28
N LEU A 76 -11.18 -6.98 -2.53
CA LEU A 76 -11.87 -8.24 -2.86
C LEU A 76 -11.05 -9.47 -2.45
N MET A 77 -9.74 -9.44 -2.76
CA MET A 77 -8.82 -10.52 -2.40
C MET A 77 -8.68 -10.59 -0.87
N GLY A 78 -8.43 -9.44 -0.24
CA GLY A 78 -8.35 -9.28 1.21
C GLY A 78 -7.37 -10.24 1.85
N GLY A 79 -7.84 -10.98 2.86
CA GLY A 79 -7.03 -11.87 3.69
C GLY A 79 -6.95 -11.38 5.14
N GLY A 80 -5.89 -11.76 5.85
CA GLY A 80 -5.68 -11.39 7.24
C GLY A 80 -4.78 -12.37 8.00
N GLY A 81 -4.90 -12.35 9.33
CA GLY A 81 -4.33 -13.37 10.21
C GLY A 81 -5.41 -14.35 10.67
N SER A 82 -5.03 -15.62 10.85
CA SER A 82 -5.93 -16.67 11.36
C SER A 82 -6.43 -16.38 12.77
N PHE A 83 -5.68 -15.58 13.55
CA PHE A 83 -6.11 -15.04 14.84
C PHE A 83 -6.53 -13.58 14.68
N SER A 84 -7.72 -13.35 14.13
CA SER A 84 -8.35 -12.02 14.13
C SER A 84 -9.46 -11.97 15.17
N ALA A 85 -9.16 -11.49 16.37
CA ALA A 85 -10.19 -11.14 17.35
C ALA A 85 -10.91 -9.85 16.87
N GLY A 86 -12.09 -10.00 16.27
CA GLY A 86 -12.82 -8.88 15.71
C GLY A 86 -14.24 -9.21 15.28
N GLY A 87 -15.11 -8.19 15.34
CA GLY A 87 -16.49 -8.31 14.85
C GLY A 87 -16.61 -8.28 13.32
N PRO A 88 -17.84 -8.42 12.81
CA PRO A 88 -18.15 -8.26 11.39
C PRO A 88 -17.59 -6.96 10.80
N GLY A 89 -17.13 -7.01 9.55
CA GLY A 89 -16.62 -5.83 8.81
C GLY A 89 -15.09 -5.80 8.61
N LYS A 90 -14.32 -6.71 9.22
CA LYS A 90 -12.85 -6.76 9.05
C LYS A 90 -12.36 -7.51 7.80
N GLY A 91 -13.26 -7.87 6.87
CA GLY A 91 -12.89 -8.62 5.67
C GLY A 91 -12.87 -10.15 5.82
N MET A 92 -13.53 -10.71 6.84
CA MET A 92 -13.63 -12.17 7.05
C MET A 92 -14.31 -12.92 5.89
N TYR A 93 -15.11 -12.22 5.07
CA TYR A 93 -15.75 -12.75 3.87
C TYR A 93 -14.97 -12.46 2.59
N SER A 94 -13.75 -11.93 2.69
CA SER A 94 -12.88 -11.76 1.52
C SER A 94 -12.46 -13.10 0.95
N ARG A 95 -12.09 -13.10 -0.34
CA ARG A 95 -11.84 -14.33 -1.08
C ARG A 95 -10.73 -15.18 -0.44
N LEU A 96 -9.64 -14.54 -0.02
CA LEU A 96 -8.50 -15.25 0.57
C LEU A 96 -8.79 -15.71 2.00
N TYR A 97 -9.52 -14.92 2.78
CA TYR A 97 -9.90 -15.33 4.13
C TYR A 97 -10.73 -16.63 4.09
N LEU A 98 -11.77 -16.66 3.25
CA LEU A 98 -12.67 -17.81 3.13
C LEU A 98 -11.99 -19.05 2.55
N ARG A 99 -11.11 -18.89 1.56
CA ARG A 99 -10.53 -20.03 0.83
C ARG A 99 -9.18 -20.50 1.35
N VAL A 100 -8.49 -19.67 2.11
CA VAL A 100 -7.16 -20.00 2.66
C VAL A 100 -7.22 -20.13 4.16
N LEU A 101 -7.59 -19.08 4.87
CA LEU A 101 -7.49 -19.05 6.34
C LEU A 101 -8.52 -19.97 7.02
N ASN A 102 -9.70 -20.15 6.44
CA ASN A 102 -10.71 -21.07 6.97
C ASN A 102 -10.40 -22.55 6.70
N GLU A 103 -9.67 -22.85 5.61
CA GLU A 103 -9.44 -24.22 5.13
C GLU A 103 -8.07 -24.78 5.54
N TYR A 104 -7.04 -23.92 5.65
CA TYR A 104 -5.66 -24.34 5.87
C TYR A 104 -5.11 -23.79 7.19
N HIS A 105 -5.33 -24.52 8.27
CA HIS A 105 -4.96 -24.09 9.63
C HIS A 105 -3.45 -23.95 9.87
N GLN A 106 -2.59 -24.53 9.03
CA GLN A 106 -1.14 -24.37 9.15
C GLN A 106 -0.68 -22.95 8.75
N ILE A 107 -1.52 -22.22 8.00
CA ILE A 107 -1.21 -20.86 7.55
C ILE A 107 -1.60 -19.87 8.66
N GLN A 108 -0.62 -19.14 9.18
CA GLN A 108 -0.85 -18.16 10.26
C GLN A 108 -1.42 -16.84 9.74
N SER A 109 -1.01 -16.42 8.54
CA SER A 109 -1.50 -15.21 7.88
C SER A 109 -1.37 -15.33 6.36
N PHE A 110 -2.33 -14.77 5.65
CA PHE A 110 -2.36 -14.73 4.19
C PHE A 110 -3.13 -13.50 3.73
N SER A 111 -2.50 -12.60 3.00
CA SER A 111 -3.07 -11.31 2.59
C SER A 111 -2.62 -10.91 1.19
N ALA A 112 -3.49 -10.25 0.45
CA ALA A 112 -3.16 -9.55 -0.79
C ALA A 112 -2.96 -8.06 -0.54
N PHE A 113 -2.00 -7.45 -1.21
CA PHE A 113 -1.66 -6.03 -1.08
C PHE A 113 -1.36 -5.40 -2.44
N ASN A 114 -1.43 -4.07 -2.52
CA ASN A 114 -0.94 -3.27 -3.63
C ASN A 114 -0.15 -2.06 -3.06
N SER A 115 0.64 -1.39 -3.91
CA SER A 115 1.43 -0.19 -3.55
C SER A 115 1.53 0.77 -4.72
#